data_AF-A0AA39FLU7-F1
#
_entry.id   AF-A0AA39FLU7-F1
#
_cell.length_a   1.000
_cell.length_b   1.000
_cell.length_c   1.000
_cell.angle_alpha   90.00
_cell.angle_beta   90.00
_cell.angle_gamma   90.00
#
_symmetry.space_group_name_H-M   'P 1'
#
loop_
_entity.id
_entity.type
_entity.pdbx_description
1 polymer ?
#
loop_
_entity_poly.entity_id
_entity_poly.type
_entity_poly.pdbx_seq_one_letter_code
_entity_poly.pdbx_strand_id
1 'polypeptide(L)'
;MDQKEREQVFLSPNGIREYFHNADCDNSKLDAQNKSFIQLSAFGDHFKLWLNPTEGILAGRNTPTYIAKTRPNKTSIRKLPHLIHKIMTRLYEDLSEEASLAVNNNPNGRKEISGVIGMKNLGIRSLPKRLVKKVEKYRRPLDGIPKSDYHDHHYHVVYKIAPAHLVKPLRYVETSKHQQKRFIPSVVYPEILVVIGHDLYQLFNKRKSELIPYILAFWNGVDMNYRNLENPKYRLNIAGILIAMDSRALEYMAKNMYSNQILDIIKAVDDFGKWLFKQNQSIPINSYDAAITMTSYRLYDPKFPQQLILGIAFISNACTVNVNQKNVVKTGVIGDNAGFEGIRTAAHELGHLLGAEHDGSDHLQCPAKYGQIMSGASTVVKNSGDWSNCSLSDLQSFLESNKSTCLFNIPKGVGRVITRYLPGKIQDANAQCRKITGTNAIISEKICQNLICASLNNYTSPDPAADGTSCGNGKLCLHLQCISEDDIN
;
A
#
# COMPACT_ATOMS: atom_id res chain seq x y z
N MET A 1 -5.76 -33.94 32.80
CA MET A 1 -4.46 -34.42 32.28
C MET A 1 -4.30 -33.82 30.90
N ASP A 2 -3.89 -32.55 30.76
CA ASP A 2 -2.54 -31.98 30.85
C ASP A 2 -1.72 -32.22 29.56
N GLN A 3 -1.58 -31.18 28.73
CA GLN A 3 -0.46 -30.99 27.80
C GLN A 3 -0.24 -29.48 27.60
N LYS A 4 0.69 -28.97 28.39
CA LYS A 4 1.20 -27.59 28.49
C LYS A 4 2.07 -27.19 27.29
N GLU A 5 2.06 -25.88 27.04
CA GLU A 5 3.19 -25.02 26.64
C GLU A 5 4.09 -25.44 25.46
N ARG A 6 4.00 -24.66 24.37
CA ARG A 6 5.15 -24.34 23.49
C ARG A 6 5.28 -22.83 23.20
N GLU A 7 4.94 -21.99 24.18
CA GLU A 7 5.63 -20.70 24.35
C GLU A 7 6.90 -20.99 25.17
N GLN A 8 8.06 -21.15 24.53
CA GLN A 8 9.32 -21.19 25.26
C GLN A 8 9.70 -19.76 25.68
N VAL A 9 9.37 -19.41 26.92
CA VAL A 9 10.17 -18.46 27.69
C VAL A 9 11.44 -19.19 28.11
N PHE A 10 12.59 -18.86 27.52
CA PHE A 10 13.87 -19.41 27.95
C PHE A 10 14.19 -18.93 29.38
N LEU A 11 14.07 -19.84 30.35
CA LEU A 11 14.85 -19.82 31.58
C LEU A 11 15.76 -21.06 31.54
N SER A 12 16.94 -20.93 30.92
CA SER A 12 17.96 -21.99 30.92
C SER A 12 18.58 -22.12 32.33
N PRO A 13 18.81 -23.35 32.84
CA PRO A 13 19.56 -23.60 34.08
C PRO A 13 21.06 -23.28 33.98
N ASN A 14 21.59 -23.08 32.78
CA ASN A 14 22.96 -22.65 32.54
C ASN A 14 22.95 -21.29 31.85
N GLY A 15 23.09 -20.26 32.70
CA GLY A 15 23.39 -18.85 32.45
C GLY A 15 23.23 -18.30 31.03
N ILE A 16 22.18 -17.52 30.81
CA ILE A 16 22.25 -16.38 29.91
C ILE A 16 23.24 -15.40 30.54
N ARG A 17 24.47 -15.33 30.00
CA ARG A 17 25.42 -14.27 30.33
C ARG A 17 25.07 -13.03 29.52
N GLU A 18 24.22 -12.20 30.09
CA GLU A 18 23.93 -10.87 29.57
C GLU A 18 24.97 -9.87 30.07
N TYR A 19 25.81 -9.36 29.17
CA TYR A 19 26.64 -8.19 29.42
C TYR A 19 25.85 -6.94 29.00
N PHE A 20 25.57 -6.04 29.96
CA PHE A 20 25.10 -4.69 29.67
C PHE A 20 26.02 -3.68 30.36
N HIS A 21 26.56 -2.75 29.58
CA HIS A 21 27.32 -1.59 30.06
C HIS A 21 26.63 -0.30 29.59
N ASN A 22 26.54 0.67 30.49
CA ASN A 22 25.80 1.94 30.42
C ASN A 22 26.18 2.86 29.24
N ALA A 23 25.19 3.59 28.70
CA ALA A 23 25.15 5.07 28.57
C ALA A 23 23.87 5.53 27.83
N ASP A 24 23.26 6.62 28.33
CA ASP A 24 22.26 7.58 27.78
C ASP A 24 21.39 7.23 26.56
N CYS A 25 20.11 7.67 26.59
CA CYS A 25 19.13 7.56 25.50
C CYS A 25 19.42 8.47 24.28
N ASP A 26 20.63 8.38 23.77
CA ASP A 26 20.90 8.20 22.36
C ASP A 26 20.83 6.69 22.06
N ASN A 27 19.64 6.09 22.21
CA ASN A 27 19.38 4.64 22.02
C ASN A 27 19.41 4.21 20.54
N SER A 28 20.24 4.91 19.79
CA SER A 28 20.91 4.46 18.62
C SER A 28 22.39 4.76 18.87
N LYS A 29 23.24 3.76 19.12
CA LYS A 29 24.67 4.07 19.27
C LYS A 29 25.10 4.70 17.94
N LEU A 30 25.67 5.90 17.99
CA LEU A 30 26.28 6.50 16.81
C LEU A 30 27.64 5.84 16.65
N ASP A 31 27.88 5.23 15.49
CA ASP A 31 29.25 4.93 15.06
C ASP A 31 30.08 6.23 15.01
N ALA A 32 31.40 6.14 14.88
CA ALA A 32 32.29 7.26 14.55
C ALA A 32 31.86 8.08 13.31
N GLN A 33 30.81 7.63 12.59
CA GLN A 33 30.18 8.23 11.42
C GLN A 33 28.71 8.68 11.61
N ASN A 34 28.20 8.84 12.85
CA ASN A 34 26.85 9.36 13.12
C ASN A 34 25.65 8.51 12.59
N LYS A 35 25.74 7.17 12.63
CA LYS A 35 24.64 6.26 12.21
C LYS A 35 23.98 5.56 13.40
N SER A 36 22.65 5.60 13.45
CA SER A 36 21.80 5.04 14.50
C SER A 36 21.69 3.50 14.47
N PHE A 37 21.80 2.77 15.59
CA PHE A 37 21.52 1.31 15.66
C PHE A 37 20.93 0.76 16.98
N ILE A 38 20.17 -0.35 16.93
CA ILE A 38 19.64 -1.12 18.08
C ILE A 38 20.49 -2.38 18.32
N GLN A 39 20.78 -2.69 19.58
CA GLN A 39 21.53 -3.91 19.95
C GLN A 39 20.66 -4.80 20.85
N LEU A 40 20.53 -6.09 20.51
CA LEU A 40 19.74 -7.05 21.28
C LEU A 40 20.36 -8.45 21.24
N SER A 41 20.03 -9.29 22.22
CA SER A 41 20.48 -10.69 22.27
C SER A 41 19.26 -11.61 22.33
N ALA A 42 19.21 -12.60 21.44
CA ALA A 42 18.10 -13.55 21.39
C ALA A 42 18.61 -14.92 20.89
N PHE A 43 18.12 -16.01 21.48
CA PHE A 43 18.47 -17.39 21.08
C PHE A 43 19.98 -17.71 21.04
N GLY A 44 20.78 -17.09 21.92
CA GLY A 44 22.23 -17.31 21.99
C GLY A 44 23.06 -16.45 21.04
N ASP A 45 22.39 -15.63 20.22
CA ASP A 45 23.02 -14.74 19.24
C ASP A 45 22.93 -13.27 19.66
N HIS A 46 23.95 -12.49 19.28
CA HIS A 46 23.98 -11.03 19.44
C HIS A 46 23.66 -10.34 18.11
N PHE A 47 22.76 -9.37 18.14
CA PHE A 47 22.28 -8.63 16.98
C PHE A 47 22.60 -7.14 17.14
N LYS A 48 23.02 -6.51 16.05
CA LYS A 48 23.33 -5.07 15.98
C LYS A 48 22.69 -4.49 14.71
N LEU A 49 21.49 -3.93 14.87
CA LEU A 49 20.60 -3.49 13.80
C LEU A 49 20.74 -2.00 13.50
N TRP A 50 21.31 -1.62 12.37
CA TRP A 50 21.46 -0.24 11.90
C TRP A 50 20.13 0.33 11.40
N LEU A 51 19.67 1.42 12.01
CA LEU A 51 18.43 2.11 11.71
C LEU A 51 18.60 3.06 10.52
N ASN A 52 18.68 2.50 9.32
CA ASN A 52 18.73 3.27 8.08
C ASN A 52 17.30 3.62 7.59
N PRO A 53 17.06 4.82 7.05
CA PRO A 53 15.80 5.13 6.38
C PRO A 53 15.65 4.32 5.07
N THR A 54 14.43 3.86 4.77
CA THR A 54 14.10 3.08 3.56
C THR A 54 14.51 3.75 2.25
N GLU A 55 14.98 2.95 1.29
CA GLU A 55 15.05 3.31 -0.14
C GLU A 55 13.83 2.76 -0.89
N GLY A 56 13.23 3.58 -1.75
CA GLY A 56 12.02 3.25 -2.52
C GLY A 56 10.75 3.91 -1.97
N ILE A 57 10.27 4.91 -2.68
CA ILE A 57 9.26 5.85 -2.20
C ILE A 57 7.89 5.50 -2.78
N LEU A 58 6.92 5.09 -1.94
CA LEU A 58 5.50 5.17 -2.31
C LEU A 58 4.94 6.58 -2.07
N ALA A 59 5.37 7.23 -0.98
CA ALA A 59 5.16 8.64 -0.72
C ALA A 59 6.24 9.10 0.25
N GLY A 60 6.52 10.40 0.28
CA GLY A 60 7.48 10.99 1.21
C GLY A 60 6.84 12.12 2.00
N ARG A 61 7.54 12.57 3.04
CA ARG A 61 7.14 13.73 3.85
C ARG A 61 6.79 14.99 3.05
N ASN A 62 7.36 15.10 1.85
CA ASN A 62 7.19 16.24 0.95
C ASN A 62 6.22 15.97 -0.21
N THR A 63 5.62 14.78 -0.28
CA THR A 63 4.57 14.49 -1.28
C THR A 63 3.48 15.55 -1.17
N PRO A 64 3.22 16.30 -2.24
CA PRO A 64 2.35 17.45 -2.19
C PRO A 64 0.89 17.02 -1.99
N THR A 65 0.24 17.61 -0.99
CA THR A 65 -1.21 17.54 -0.88
C THR A 65 -1.82 18.82 -1.44
N TYR A 66 -2.86 18.70 -2.24
CA TYR A 66 -3.62 19.81 -2.80
C TYR A 66 -5.03 19.78 -2.22
N ILE A 67 -5.63 20.95 -2.05
CA ILE A 67 -7.06 21.09 -1.78
C ILE A 67 -7.71 21.83 -2.94
N ALA A 68 -8.81 21.28 -3.45
CA ALA A 68 -9.66 21.93 -4.43
C ALA A 68 -10.92 22.45 -3.74
N LYS A 69 -11.28 23.71 -4.01
CA LYS A 69 -12.49 24.37 -3.50
C LYS A 69 -13.19 25.11 -4.62
N THR A 70 -14.53 25.08 -4.64
CA THR A 70 -15.30 25.92 -5.56
C THR A 70 -15.19 27.40 -5.20
N ARG A 71 -14.94 28.22 -6.21
CA ARG A 71 -15.16 29.68 -6.20
C ARG A 71 -16.19 30.03 -7.28
N PRO A 72 -16.82 31.22 -7.25
CA PRO A 72 -17.96 31.55 -8.10
C PRO A 72 -17.80 31.20 -9.59
N ASN A 73 -16.60 31.34 -10.16
CA ASN A 73 -16.35 31.12 -11.59
C ASN A 73 -15.20 30.14 -11.90
N LYS A 74 -14.64 29.44 -10.89
CA LYS A 74 -13.54 28.47 -11.08
C LYS A 74 -13.30 27.59 -9.86
N THR A 75 -12.73 26.41 -10.06
CA THR A 75 -12.03 25.71 -8.98
C THR A 75 -10.76 26.45 -8.57
N SER A 76 -10.59 26.65 -7.25
CA SER A 76 -9.34 27.12 -6.65
C SER A 76 -8.59 25.93 -6.07
N ILE A 77 -7.37 25.71 -6.55
CA ILE A 77 -6.46 24.68 -6.03
C ILE A 77 -5.39 25.35 -5.18
N ARG A 78 -5.17 24.83 -3.98
CA ARG A 78 -4.11 25.29 -3.08
C ARG A 78 -3.26 24.12 -2.61
N LYS A 79 -1.94 24.25 -2.73
CA LYS A 79 -0.97 23.30 -2.18
C LYS A 79 -0.89 23.44 -0.65
N LEU A 80 -0.89 22.32 0.06
CA LEU A 80 -0.65 22.19 1.50
C LEU A 80 0.65 21.41 1.70
N PRO A 81 1.80 22.10 1.79
CA PRO A 81 3.08 21.43 1.98
C PRO A 81 3.15 20.76 3.36
N HIS A 82 3.86 19.64 3.45
CA HIS A 82 4.19 18.90 4.69
C HIS A 82 2.99 18.36 5.50
N LEU A 83 1.78 18.32 4.94
CA LEU A 83 0.62 17.78 5.65
C LEU A 83 0.86 16.32 6.07
N ILE A 84 1.40 15.50 5.16
CA ILE A 84 1.66 14.09 5.44
C ILE A 84 2.74 13.93 6.53
N HIS A 85 3.77 14.79 6.52
CA HIS A 85 4.78 14.82 7.59
C HIS A 85 4.17 15.09 8.97
N LYS A 86 3.21 16.01 9.07
CA LYS A 86 2.54 16.35 10.33
C LYS A 86 1.66 15.21 10.86
N ILE A 87 1.17 14.34 9.98
CA ILE A 87 0.21 13.29 10.32
C ILE A 87 0.91 11.96 10.68
N MET A 88 2.11 11.68 10.16
CA MET A 88 2.73 10.35 10.28
C MET A 88 4.01 10.29 11.13
N THR A 89 4.04 9.35 12.10
CA THR A 89 5.15 9.03 13.03
C THR A 89 6.27 8.17 12.39
N ARG A 90 7.39 7.93 13.10
CA ARG A 90 8.72 7.52 12.54
C ARG A 90 8.97 6.00 12.55
N LEU A 91 9.34 5.40 11.41
CA LEU A 91 9.80 4.00 11.29
C LEU A 91 11.23 3.90 10.69
N TYR A 92 11.89 2.74 10.86
CA TYR A 92 13.31 2.46 10.54
C TYR A 92 13.49 1.05 9.92
N GLU A 93 14.48 0.86 9.03
CA GLU A 93 14.83 -0.46 8.46
C GLU A 93 16.36 -0.67 8.46
N ASP A 94 16.81 -1.93 8.50
CA ASP A 94 18.21 -2.36 8.37
C ASP A 94 18.35 -3.32 7.19
N LEU A 95 18.95 -2.85 6.10
CA LEU A 95 19.19 -3.64 4.89
C LEU A 95 20.24 -4.75 5.08
N SER A 96 21.13 -4.61 6.07
CA SER A 96 22.18 -5.60 6.31
C SER A 96 21.67 -6.82 7.06
N GLU A 97 20.70 -6.65 7.95
CA GLU A 97 20.10 -7.71 8.77
C GLU A 97 18.64 -8.02 8.35
N GLU A 98 18.22 -7.46 7.21
CA GLU A 98 16.87 -7.57 6.63
C GLU A 98 15.75 -7.23 7.64
N ALA A 99 15.98 -6.21 8.49
CA ALA A 99 15.09 -5.88 9.58
C ALA A 99 14.20 -4.66 9.29
N SER A 100 12.93 -4.70 9.69
CA SER A 100 12.00 -3.55 9.62
C SER A 100 11.41 -3.28 11.00
N LEU A 101 11.61 -2.09 11.58
CA LEU A 101 11.21 -1.73 12.94
C LEU A 101 10.36 -0.46 12.98
N ALA A 102 9.17 -0.57 13.57
CA ALA A 102 8.30 0.54 13.92
C ALA A 102 8.61 1.06 15.32
N VAL A 103 8.78 2.38 15.49
CA VAL A 103 8.95 3.00 16.81
C VAL A 103 7.89 4.07 17.00
N ASN A 104 6.85 3.73 17.76
CA ASN A 104 5.77 4.65 18.09
C ASN A 104 6.09 5.35 19.42
N ASN A 105 6.09 6.68 19.41
CA ASN A 105 6.28 7.49 20.62
C ASN A 105 4.91 7.83 21.21
N ASN A 106 4.55 7.20 22.32
CA ASN A 106 3.33 7.59 23.03
C ASN A 106 3.51 8.94 23.74
N PRO A 107 2.43 9.72 23.94
CA PRO A 107 2.45 10.99 24.69
C PRO A 107 3.00 10.86 26.13
N ASN A 108 2.99 9.64 26.66
CA ASN A 108 3.39 9.30 28.03
C ASN A 108 4.89 8.98 28.14
N GLY A 109 5.69 9.27 27.11
CA GLY A 109 7.12 8.93 27.04
C GLY A 109 7.43 7.46 26.67
N ARG A 110 6.42 6.59 26.64
CA ARG A 110 6.59 5.15 26.37
C ARG A 110 6.74 4.87 24.88
N LYS A 111 7.83 4.18 24.50
CA LYS A 111 8.08 3.76 23.12
C LYS A 111 7.53 2.36 22.89
N GLU A 112 6.79 2.19 21.80
CA GLU A 112 6.34 0.87 21.32
C GLU A 112 7.14 0.51 20.08
N ILE A 113 7.81 -0.64 20.15
CA ILE A 113 8.64 -1.21 19.10
C ILE A 113 8.00 -2.50 18.57
N SER A 114 7.84 -2.59 17.25
CA SER A 114 7.36 -3.80 16.57
C SER A 114 7.97 -3.94 15.18
N GLY A 115 8.27 -5.15 14.73
CA GLY A 115 8.98 -5.35 13.49
C GLY A 115 9.48 -6.78 13.25
N VAL A 116 10.30 -6.95 12.21
CA VAL A 116 10.88 -8.22 11.76
C VAL A 116 12.40 -8.05 11.59
N ILE A 117 13.19 -9.11 11.72
CA ILE A 117 14.66 -9.18 11.58
C ILE A 117 14.94 -10.38 10.66
N GLY A 118 15.08 -10.12 9.36
CA GLY A 118 14.98 -11.11 8.29
C GLY A 118 16.14 -12.11 8.20
N MET A 119 17.39 -11.72 8.51
CA MET A 119 18.53 -12.65 8.33
C MET A 119 18.49 -13.92 9.20
N LYS A 120 17.77 -13.87 10.33
CA LYS A 120 17.55 -15.04 11.21
C LYS A 120 16.09 -15.39 11.37
N ASN A 121 15.24 -14.81 10.52
CA ASN A 121 13.81 -14.97 10.58
C ASN A 121 13.31 -14.72 12.01
N LEU A 122 13.45 -13.51 12.55
CA LEU A 122 12.96 -13.19 13.89
C LEU A 122 11.93 -12.08 13.86
N GLY A 123 10.84 -12.20 14.62
CA GLY A 123 9.90 -11.10 14.84
C GLY A 123 10.17 -10.43 16.18
N ILE A 124 9.95 -9.13 16.28
CA ILE A 124 10.05 -8.34 17.52
C ILE A 124 8.76 -7.56 17.75
N ARG A 125 8.22 -7.59 18.98
CA ARG A 125 7.06 -6.77 19.34
C ARG A 125 7.05 -6.37 20.79
N SER A 126 6.48 -5.21 21.08
CA SER A 126 6.30 -4.72 22.44
C SER A 126 5.36 -5.59 23.25
N LEU A 127 5.74 -5.84 24.49
CA LEU A 127 5.01 -6.69 25.42
C LEU A 127 3.70 -5.98 25.80
N PRO A 128 2.53 -6.64 25.66
CA PRO A 128 1.25 -6.07 26.04
C PRO A 128 1.24 -5.58 27.50
N LYS A 129 0.60 -4.43 27.78
CA LYS A 129 0.56 -3.80 29.12
C LYS A 129 0.13 -4.76 30.24
N ARG A 130 -0.76 -5.71 29.95
CA ARG A 130 -1.24 -6.76 30.87
C ARG A 130 -0.14 -7.74 31.30
N LEU A 131 0.82 -8.01 30.42
CA LEU A 131 1.91 -8.96 30.65
C LEU A 131 3.12 -8.28 31.30
N VAL A 132 3.33 -6.99 31.05
CA VAL A 132 4.41 -6.18 31.64
C VAL A 132 4.39 -6.26 33.17
N LYS A 133 3.23 -6.05 33.80
CA LYS A 133 3.06 -6.15 35.26
C LYS A 133 3.31 -7.54 35.83
N LYS A 134 3.13 -8.59 35.01
CA LYS A 134 3.44 -9.98 35.40
C LYS A 134 4.94 -10.24 35.31
N VAL A 135 5.59 -9.79 34.23
CA VAL A 135 7.04 -9.92 34.02
C VAL A 135 7.83 -9.16 35.08
N GLU A 136 7.36 -7.97 35.48
CA GLU A 136 7.95 -7.19 36.59
C GLU A 136 7.95 -7.96 37.92
N LYS A 137 6.96 -8.84 38.15
CA LYS A 137 6.78 -9.60 39.40
C LYS A 137 7.69 -10.82 39.52
N TYR A 138 8.18 -11.37 38.40
CA TYR A 138 9.08 -12.54 38.37
C TYR A 138 10.56 -12.17 38.34
N ARG A 139 10.89 -10.88 38.42
CA ARG A 139 12.27 -10.39 38.39
C ARG A 139 13.01 -10.76 39.68
N ARG A 140 13.99 -11.67 39.60
CA ARG A 140 15.00 -11.80 40.65
C ARG A 140 15.97 -10.62 40.56
N PRO A 141 16.47 -10.07 41.68
CA PRO A 141 17.56 -9.10 41.64
C PRO A 141 18.77 -9.77 40.96
N LEU A 142 19.38 -9.08 40.00
CA LEU A 142 20.68 -9.47 39.46
C LEU A 142 21.73 -9.25 40.56
N ASP A 143 22.60 -10.24 40.78
CA ASP A 143 23.71 -10.13 41.72
C ASP A 143 24.61 -8.93 41.34
N GLY A 144 24.73 -7.97 42.26
CA GLY A 144 25.80 -6.95 42.24
C GLY A 144 25.52 -5.58 41.61
N ILE A 145 24.31 -5.25 41.12
CA ILE A 145 24.04 -3.93 40.51
C ILE A 145 23.06 -3.10 41.37
N PRO A 146 23.46 -1.92 41.88
CA PRO A 146 22.60 -1.06 42.71
C PRO A 146 21.33 -0.59 41.98
N LYS A 147 20.21 -0.52 42.73
CA LYS A 147 18.88 -0.12 42.21
C LYS A 147 18.79 1.29 41.61
N SER A 148 19.78 2.15 41.81
CA SER A 148 19.73 3.57 41.43
C SER A 148 20.02 3.86 39.96
N ASP A 149 20.59 2.90 39.20
CA ASP A 149 21.04 3.14 37.81
C ASP A 149 20.05 2.68 36.72
N TYR A 150 18.82 2.30 37.10
CA TYR A 150 17.85 1.73 36.16
C TYR A 150 16.84 2.77 35.67
N HIS A 151 17.02 3.31 34.45
CA HIS A 151 16.01 4.12 33.76
C HIS A 151 15.47 3.43 32.49
N ASP A 152 14.13 3.44 32.37
CA ASP A 152 13.23 2.98 31.30
C ASP A 152 13.35 1.55 30.74
N HIS A 153 12.60 0.61 31.33
CA HIS A 153 12.37 -0.72 30.76
C HIS A 153 11.27 -0.70 29.69
N HIS A 154 11.65 -0.95 28.43
CA HIS A 154 10.71 -1.31 27.36
C HIS A 154 10.77 -2.82 27.11
N TYR A 155 9.72 -3.52 27.49
CA TYR A 155 9.64 -4.98 27.36
C TYR A 155 9.19 -5.36 25.96
N HIS A 156 9.95 -6.21 25.28
CA HIS A 156 9.64 -6.72 23.94
C HIS A 156 9.84 -8.25 23.91
N VAL A 157 9.15 -8.93 23.01
CA VAL A 157 9.36 -10.37 22.74
C VAL A 157 10.03 -10.50 21.39
N VAL A 158 11.08 -11.31 21.31
CA VAL A 158 11.74 -11.72 20.07
C VAL A 158 11.45 -13.21 19.83
N TYR A 159 10.96 -13.57 18.65
CA TYR A 159 10.52 -14.94 18.32
C TYR A 159 11.06 -15.40 16.96
N LYS A 160 11.28 -16.71 16.77
CA LYS A 160 11.74 -17.30 15.48
C LYS A 160 10.59 -17.47 14.49
N ILE A 161 10.89 -17.23 13.22
CA ILE A 161 10.12 -17.32 11.98
C ILE A 161 10.83 -18.44 11.15
N ALA A 162 10.18 -19.18 10.24
CA ALA A 162 10.76 -20.40 9.64
C ALA A 162 11.22 -20.21 8.16
N PRO A 163 12.40 -20.69 7.71
CA PRO A 163 12.97 -20.33 6.38
C PRO A 163 12.67 -21.32 5.22
N ALA A 164 12.82 -20.89 3.96
CA ALA A 164 12.85 -21.73 2.73
C ALA A 164 13.78 -21.20 1.59
N HIS A 165 14.35 -22.10 0.78
CA HIS A 165 15.40 -21.86 -0.26
C HIS A 165 14.95 -22.09 -1.74
N LEU A 166 15.72 -21.51 -2.68
CA LEU A 166 15.49 -21.23 -4.14
C LEU A 166 16.17 -22.21 -5.15
N VAL A 167 15.64 -22.38 -6.40
CA VAL A 167 16.40 -22.77 -7.65
C VAL A 167 15.73 -22.28 -8.99
N LYS A 168 16.54 -21.94 -10.02
CA LYS A 168 16.32 -21.53 -11.46
C LYS A 168 17.13 -22.49 -12.41
N PRO A 169 17.28 -22.37 -13.77
CA PRO A 169 16.48 -21.92 -14.96
C PRO A 169 16.60 -22.86 -16.22
N LEU A 170 16.13 -22.43 -17.43
CA LEU A 170 16.77 -22.42 -18.80
C LEU A 170 15.71 -22.01 -19.89
N ARG A 171 15.71 -20.90 -20.67
CA ARG A 171 16.52 -20.27 -21.77
C ARG A 171 16.30 -20.81 -23.21
N TYR A 172 15.83 -19.93 -24.13
CA TYR A 172 15.87 -20.09 -25.60
C TYR A 172 16.12 -18.72 -26.28
N VAL A 173 16.82 -18.72 -27.43
CA VAL A 173 17.27 -17.54 -28.21
C VAL A 173 16.99 -17.79 -29.69
N GLU A 174 16.39 -16.82 -30.41
CA GLU A 174 16.79 -16.46 -31.79
C GLU A 174 16.18 -15.13 -32.29
N THR A 175 16.62 -14.70 -33.47
CA THR A 175 17.08 -13.33 -33.80
C THR A 175 16.15 -12.41 -34.62
N SER A 176 16.49 -11.12 -34.53
CA SER A 176 15.81 -9.89 -34.93
C SER A 176 15.72 -9.53 -36.43
N LYS A 177 14.80 -8.59 -36.75
CA LYS A 177 15.07 -7.47 -37.69
C LYS A 177 14.83 -6.11 -37.02
N HIS A 178 15.66 -5.15 -37.42
CA HIS A 178 16.07 -3.94 -36.70
C HIS A 178 15.00 -2.89 -36.41
N GLN A 179 14.88 -2.52 -35.13
CA GLN A 179 14.74 -1.14 -34.66
C GLN A 179 15.68 -0.95 -33.46
N GLN A 180 16.30 0.23 -33.31
CA GLN A 180 17.29 0.48 -32.25
C GLN A 180 16.70 0.17 -30.86
N LYS A 181 17.32 -0.78 -30.13
CA LYS A 181 16.92 -1.14 -28.76
C LYS A 181 17.05 0.10 -27.86
N ARG A 182 15.90 0.64 -27.44
CA ARG A 182 15.85 1.66 -26.39
C ARG A 182 16.25 1.05 -25.06
N PHE A 183 16.94 1.84 -24.24
CA PHE A 183 17.27 1.47 -22.86
C PHE A 183 16.00 1.50 -22.00
N ILE A 184 15.58 0.33 -21.52
CA ILE A 184 14.55 0.19 -20.48
C ILE A 184 15.31 -0.03 -19.16
N PRO A 185 15.09 0.80 -18.13
CA PRO A 185 15.74 0.64 -16.84
C PRO A 185 15.26 -0.63 -16.14
N SER A 186 16.07 -1.21 -15.25
CA SER A 186 15.70 -2.39 -14.46
C SER A 186 14.54 -2.14 -13.48
N VAL A 187 14.25 -0.87 -13.20
CA VAL A 187 13.16 -0.40 -12.36
C VAL A 187 12.46 0.76 -13.04
N VAL A 188 11.13 0.73 -13.08
CA VAL A 188 10.27 1.82 -13.55
C VAL A 188 9.46 2.38 -12.37
N TYR A 189 9.19 3.68 -12.43
CA TYR A 189 8.59 4.44 -11.33
C TYR A 189 7.33 5.18 -11.77
N PRO A 190 6.17 4.52 -11.90
CA PRO A 190 4.93 5.23 -12.17
C PRO A 190 4.59 6.24 -11.06
N GLU A 191 4.61 7.53 -11.38
CA GLU A 191 4.26 8.63 -10.48
C GLU A 191 2.77 9.00 -10.60
N ILE A 192 1.96 8.72 -9.58
CA ILE A 192 0.50 8.78 -9.62
C ILE A 192 -0.02 10.01 -8.87
N LEU A 193 -0.80 10.84 -9.56
CA LEU A 193 -1.63 11.87 -8.93
C LEU A 193 -2.96 11.25 -8.49
N VAL A 194 -3.16 11.18 -7.18
CA VAL A 194 -4.38 10.63 -6.58
C VAL A 194 -5.38 11.77 -6.33
N VAL A 195 -6.54 11.74 -6.99
CA VAL A 195 -7.59 12.75 -6.87
C VAL A 195 -8.76 12.18 -6.07
N ILE A 196 -9.09 12.77 -4.93
CA ILE A 196 -10.14 12.30 -4.02
C ILE A 196 -11.41 13.12 -4.22
N GLY A 197 -12.49 12.45 -4.62
CA GLY A 197 -13.84 12.99 -4.70
C GLY A 197 -14.36 13.51 -3.36
N HIS A 198 -15.27 14.49 -3.41
CA HIS A 198 -15.81 15.09 -2.19
C HIS A 198 -16.64 14.08 -1.39
N ASP A 199 -17.38 13.25 -2.10
CA ASP A 199 -18.20 12.16 -1.61
C ASP A 199 -17.34 11.11 -0.86
N LEU A 200 -16.21 10.67 -1.42
CA LEU A 200 -15.29 9.80 -0.68
C LEU A 200 -14.70 10.51 0.56
N TYR A 201 -14.34 11.80 0.46
CA TYR A 201 -13.86 12.56 1.60
C TYR A 201 -14.92 12.73 2.71
N GLN A 202 -16.21 12.76 2.37
CA GLN A 202 -17.31 12.80 3.34
C GLN A 202 -17.35 11.53 4.19
N LEU A 203 -17.01 10.36 3.65
CA LEU A 203 -16.95 9.09 4.40
C LEU A 203 -15.91 9.10 5.54
N PHE A 204 -14.96 10.03 5.51
CA PHE A 204 -13.98 10.27 6.57
C PHE A 204 -14.35 11.45 7.47
N ASN A 205 -15.63 11.83 7.54
CA ASN A 205 -16.12 12.99 8.28
C ASN A 205 -15.37 14.29 7.89
N LYS A 206 -14.87 14.36 6.65
CA LYS A 206 -14.02 15.45 6.17
C LYS A 206 -12.75 15.65 7.03
N ARG A 207 -12.21 14.58 7.64
CA ARG A 207 -10.98 14.61 8.43
C ARG A 207 -9.79 14.07 7.63
N LYS A 208 -8.83 14.96 7.35
CA LYS A 208 -7.60 14.60 6.62
C LYS A 208 -6.71 13.62 7.40
N SER A 209 -6.77 13.66 8.73
CA SER A 209 -6.05 12.74 9.61
C SER A 209 -6.52 11.29 9.48
N GLU A 210 -7.72 11.04 8.95
CA GLU A 210 -8.25 9.70 8.70
C GLU A 210 -8.14 9.32 7.23
N LEU A 211 -8.43 10.27 6.33
CA LEU A 211 -8.31 10.06 4.89
C LEU A 211 -6.85 9.78 4.46
N ILE A 212 -5.87 10.55 4.91
CA ILE A 212 -4.50 10.42 4.41
C ILE A 212 -3.90 9.04 4.72
N PRO A 213 -3.94 8.50 5.96
CA PRO A 213 -3.49 7.14 6.23
C PRO A 213 -4.23 6.09 5.40
N TYR A 214 -5.53 6.27 5.20
CA TYR A 214 -6.33 5.37 4.36
C TYR A 214 -5.83 5.34 2.91
N ILE A 215 -5.65 6.51 2.28
CA ILE A 215 -5.15 6.62 0.90
C ILE A 215 -3.76 6.03 0.75
N LEU A 216 -2.87 6.26 1.72
CA LEU A 216 -1.53 5.67 1.69
C LEU A 216 -1.55 4.14 1.81
N ALA A 217 -2.43 3.60 2.66
CA ALA A 217 -2.61 2.16 2.78
C ALA A 217 -3.24 1.57 1.50
N PHE A 218 -4.26 2.22 0.95
CA PHE A 218 -4.93 1.84 -0.30
C PHE A 218 -3.91 1.69 -1.44
N TRP A 219 -3.10 2.72 -1.69
CA TRP A 219 -2.10 2.72 -2.74
C TRP A 219 -0.90 1.82 -2.44
N ASN A 220 -0.65 1.48 -1.17
CA ASN A 220 0.27 0.40 -0.85
C ASN A 220 -0.30 -0.96 -1.26
N GLY A 221 -1.61 -1.19 -1.08
CA GLY A 221 -2.33 -2.34 -1.64
C GLY A 221 -2.19 -2.44 -3.15
N VAL A 222 -2.37 -1.32 -3.85
CA VAL A 222 -2.18 -1.26 -5.32
C VAL A 222 -0.73 -1.60 -5.67
N ASP A 223 0.25 -0.98 -5.03
CA ASP A 223 1.67 -1.25 -5.28
C ASP A 223 2.04 -2.73 -5.07
N MET A 224 1.47 -3.39 -4.06
CA MET A 224 1.73 -4.82 -3.82
C MET A 224 1.32 -5.70 -5.00
N ASN A 225 0.25 -5.36 -5.72
CA ASN A 225 -0.15 -6.09 -6.94
C ASN A 225 0.91 -5.98 -8.06
N TYR A 226 1.74 -4.93 -8.07
CA TYR A 226 2.81 -4.74 -9.05
C TYR A 226 4.16 -5.29 -8.60
N ARG A 227 4.33 -5.66 -7.32
CA ARG A 227 5.64 -6.05 -6.77
C ARG A 227 6.19 -7.36 -7.32
N ASN A 228 5.32 -8.26 -7.75
CA ASN A 228 5.70 -9.56 -8.33
C ASN A 228 6.16 -9.42 -9.80
N LEU A 229 6.05 -8.23 -10.39
CA LEU A 229 6.58 -7.95 -11.72
C LEU A 229 8.11 -7.85 -11.67
N GLU A 230 8.76 -8.63 -12.52
CA GLU A 230 10.20 -8.69 -12.66
C GLU A 230 10.58 -8.37 -14.12
N ASN A 231 11.66 -7.61 -14.32
CA ASN A 231 12.19 -7.21 -15.63
C ASN A 231 11.21 -6.39 -16.51
N PRO A 232 10.96 -5.11 -16.17
CA PRO A 232 11.52 -4.38 -15.03
C PRO A 232 10.64 -4.47 -13.79
N LYS A 233 11.24 -4.13 -12.64
CA LYS A 233 10.47 -3.97 -11.39
C LYS A 233 9.64 -2.70 -11.46
N TYR A 234 8.38 -2.79 -11.05
CA TYR A 234 7.51 -1.62 -10.91
C TYR A 234 7.56 -1.12 -9.46
N ARG A 235 7.74 0.19 -9.30
CA ARG A 235 7.76 0.87 -8.00
C ARG A 235 6.86 2.08 -8.06
N LEU A 236 5.63 1.93 -7.57
CA LEU A 236 4.64 3.00 -7.64
C LEU A 236 5.03 4.11 -6.65
N ASN A 237 4.81 5.36 -7.07
CA ASN A 237 4.99 6.54 -6.24
C ASN A 237 3.75 7.44 -6.33
N ILE A 238 3.33 8.02 -5.22
CA ILE A 238 2.29 9.04 -5.16
C ILE A 238 2.96 10.39 -5.41
N ALA A 239 2.80 10.90 -6.63
CA ALA A 239 3.24 12.23 -7.04
C ALA A 239 2.49 13.35 -6.30
N GLY A 240 1.24 13.11 -5.89
CA GLY A 240 0.46 14.05 -5.11
C GLY A 240 -0.92 13.54 -4.76
N ILE A 241 -1.53 14.13 -3.74
CA ILE A 241 -2.89 13.83 -3.30
C ILE A 241 -3.73 15.10 -3.41
N LEU A 242 -4.73 15.14 -4.27
CA LEU A 242 -5.69 16.24 -4.35
C LEU A 242 -6.99 15.88 -3.65
N ILE A 243 -7.48 16.73 -2.75
CA ILE A 243 -8.71 16.51 -2.00
C ILE A 243 -9.77 17.55 -2.40
N ALA A 244 -10.91 17.08 -2.90
CA ALA A 244 -12.08 17.92 -3.17
C ALA A 244 -12.80 18.29 -1.87
N MET A 245 -12.78 19.58 -1.52
CA MET A 245 -13.32 20.05 -0.24
C MET A 245 -14.83 20.28 -0.26
N ASP A 246 -15.44 20.34 -1.44
CA ASP A 246 -16.89 20.50 -1.66
C ASP A 246 -17.31 19.79 -2.95
N SER A 247 -18.63 19.54 -3.12
CA SER A 247 -19.18 18.71 -4.19
C SER A 247 -19.00 19.26 -5.61
N ARG A 248 -18.68 20.55 -5.75
CA ARG A 248 -18.45 21.19 -7.05
C ARG A 248 -16.97 21.48 -7.32
N ALA A 249 -16.07 21.13 -6.40
CA ALA A 249 -14.65 21.39 -6.54
C ALA A 249 -14.04 20.65 -7.74
N LEU A 250 -14.55 19.45 -8.05
CA LEU A 250 -14.21 18.68 -9.25
C LEU A 250 -15.30 18.89 -10.31
N GLU A 251 -15.15 19.94 -11.11
CA GLU A 251 -16.14 20.36 -12.12
C GLU A 251 -16.51 19.21 -13.09
N TYR A 252 -15.53 18.38 -13.48
CA TYR A 252 -15.74 17.25 -14.38
C TYR A 252 -16.60 16.14 -13.77
N MET A 253 -16.62 15.98 -12.44
CA MET A 253 -17.54 15.06 -11.78
C MET A 253 -18.92 15.69 -11.65
N ALA A 254 -18.97 16.92 -11.11
CA ALA A 254 -20.23 17.61 -10.82
C ALA A 254 -21.10 17.81 -12.08
N LYS A 255 -20.48 18.05 -13.24
CA LYS A 255 -21.17 18.19 -14.53
C LYS A 255 -21.71 16.86 -15.09
N ASN A 256 -21.08 15.74 -14.76
CA ASN A 256 -21.35 14.44 -15.38
C ASN A 256 -22.09 13.48 -14.44
N MET A 257 -22.81 14.00 -13.44
CA MET A 257 -23.72 13.20 -12.65
C MET A 257 -24.93 12.79 -13.50
N TYR A 258 -25.19 11.48 -13.59
CA TYR A 258 -26.39 10.95 -14.24
C TYR A 258 -27.63 11.16 -13.35
N SER A 259 -27.47 10.91 -12.05
CA SER A 259 -28.47 11.21 -11.01
C SER A 259 -27.78 11.33 -9.65
N ASN A 260 -28.54 11.51 -8.56
CA ASN A 260 -27.95 11.60 -7.24
C ASN A 260 -27.11 10.35 -6.93
N GLN A 261 -25.83 10.56 -6.58
CA GLN A 261 -24.85 9.50 -6.28
C GLN A 261 -24.49 8.57 -7.44
N ILE A 262 -24.87 8.88 -8.69
CA ILE A 262 -24.56 8.08 -9.88
C ILE A 262 -23.81 8.95 -10.89
N LEU A 263 -22.57 8.55 -11.23
CA LEU A 263 -21.68 9.27 -12.14
C LEU A 263 -21.64 8.60 -13.51
N ASP A 264 -21.87 9.37 -14.59
CA ASP A 264 -21.60 8.94 -15.98
C ASP A 264 -20.08 8.89 -16.18
N ILE A 265 -19.53 7.69 -16.05
CA ILE A 265 -18.08 7.51 -15.96
C ILE A 265 -17.37 7.80 -17.28
N ILE A 266 -18.04 7.51 -18.40
CA ILE A 266 -17.50 7.71 -19.76
C ILE A 266 -17.27 9.20 -20.02
N LYS A 267 -18.25 10.05 -19.69
CA LYS A 267 -18.09 11.50 -19.82
C LYS A 267 -17.15 12.06 -18.76
N ALA A 268 -17.22 11.54 -17.53
CA ALA A 268 -16.40 12.03 -16.43
C ALA A 268 -14.89 11.83 -16.68
N VAL A 269 -14.45 10.66 -17.18
CA VAL A 269 -13.03 10.40 -17.45
C VAL A 269 -12.47 11.24 -18.60
N ASP A 270 -13.29 11.53 -19.63
CA ASP A 270 -12.90 12.42 -20.73
C ASP A 270 -12.82 13.89 -20.28
N ASP A 271 -13.81 14.38 -19.52
CA ASP A 271 -13.79 15.73 -18.98
C ASP A 271 -12.71 15.91 -17.89
N PHE A 272 -12.30 14.83 -17.21
CA PHE A 272 -11.21 14.85 -16.22
C PHE A 272 -9.88 15.28 -16.86
N GLY A 273 -9.55 14.74 -18.02
CA GLY A 273 -8.32 15.08 -18.74
C GLY A 273 -8.29 16.54 -19.20
N LYS A 274 -9.42 17.06 -19.70
CA LYS A 274 -9.59 18.48 -20.05
C LYS A 274 -9.50 19.38 -18.82
N TRP A 275 -10.04 18.93 -17.69
CA TRP A 275 -9.96 19.66 -16.43
C TRP A 275 -8.51 19.74 -15.94
N LEU A 276 -7.76 18.63 -15.91
CA LEU A 276 -6.35 18.64 -15.54
C LEU A 276 -5.52 19.57 -16.42
N PHE A 277 -5.78 19.59 -17.73
CA PHE A 277 -5.09 20.50 -18.65
C PHE A 277 -5.29 21.97 -18.24
N LYS A 278 -6.51 22.36 -17.84
CA LYS A 278 -6.80 23.71 -17.32
C LYS A 278 -6.09 24.00 -15.99
N GLN A 279 -5.88 22.98 -15.16
CA GLN A 279 -5.24 23.11 -13.86
C GLN A 279 -3.71 23.06 -13.89
N ASN A 280 -3.08 23.01 -15.08
CA ASN A 280 -1.61 22.88 -15.24
C ASN A 280 -0.79 23.91 -14.44
N GLN A 281 -1.31 25.13 -14.25
CA GLN A 281 -0.64 26.15 -13.42
C GLN A 281 -0.56 25.77 -11.93
N SER A 282 -1.56 25.04 -11.42
CA SER A 282 -1.62 24.62 -10.02
C SER A 282 -1.03 23.23 -9.81
N ILE A 283 -1.19 22.34 -10.80
CA ILE A 283 -0.68 20.96 -10.79
C ILE A 283 0.02 20.75 -12.14
N PRO A 284 1.35 20.91 -12.20
CA PRO A 284 2.09 20.75 -13.44
C PRO A 284 1.86 19.36 -14.06
N ILE A 285 1.50 19.29 -15.34
CA ILE A 285 1.18 18.03 -16.02
C ILE A 285 2.38 17.06 -16.05
N ASN A 286 3.61 17.57 -15.98
CA ASN A 286 4.83 16.79 -15.92
C ASN A 286 5.24 16.36 -14.49
N SER A 287 4.40 16.61 -13.48
CA SER A 287 4.67 16.20 -12.09
C SER A 287 4.09 14.83 -11.73
N TYR A 288 3.44 14.16 -12.68
CA TYR A 288 2.84 12.84 -12.54
C TYR A 288 2.78 12.14 -13.90
N ASP A 289 2.77 10.82 -13.91
CA ASP A 289 2.73 9.94 -15.10
C ASP A 289 1.34 9.39 -15.36
N ALA A 290 0.53 9.30 -14.32
CA ALA A 290 -0.87 8.89 -14.31
C ALA A 290 -1.67 9.74 -13.31
N ALA A 291 -2.96 9.96 -13.57
CA ALA A 291 -3.87 10.61 -12.63
C ALA A 291 -5.14 9.77 -12.46
N ILE A 292 -5.44 9.39 -11.22
CA ILE A 292 -6.57 8.51 -10.91
C ILE A 292 -7.49 9.19 -9.90
N THR A 293 -8.77 9.34 -10.29
CA THR A 293 -9.83 9.84 -9.40
C THR A 293 -10.44 8.69 -8.60
N MET A 294 -10.56 8.84 -7.29
CA MET A 294 -11.25 7.93 -6.39
C MET A 294 -12.58 8.54 -5.93
N THR A 295 -13.67 7.79 -6.04
CA THR A 295 -15.04 8.23 -5.75
C THR A 295 -15.84 7.11 -5.08
N SER A 296 -16.76 7.47 -4.19
CA SER A 296 -17.80 6.59 -3.62
C SER A 296 -19.12 6.60 -4.41
N TYR A 297 -19.27 7.52 -5.38
CA TYR A 297 -20.40 7.44 -6.32
C TYR A 297 -20.42 6.14 -7.09
N ARG A 298 -21.64 5.63 -7.33
CA ARG A 298 -21.87 4.50 -8.22
C ARG A 298 -21.52 4.91 -9.66
N LEU A 299 -20.69 4.11 -10.30
CA LEU A 299 -20.26 4.36 -11.66
C LEU A 299 -21.24 3.73 -12.65
N TYR A 300 -21.48 4.42 -13.76
CA TYR A 300 -22.50 4.06 -14.73
C TYR A 300 -22.03 4.38 -16.15
N ASP A 301 -22.19 3.42 -17.06
CA ASP A 301 -22.12 3.64 -18.50
C ASP A 301 -23.54 3.54 -19.08
N PRO A 302 -24.06 4.62 -19.68
CA PRO A 302 -25.36 4.61 -20.36
C PRO A 302 -25.49 3.53 -21.45
N LYS A 303 -24.39 3.09 -22.06
CA LYS A 303 -24.39 2.05 -23.09
C LYS A 303 -24.56 0.65 -22.52
N PHE A 304 -24.09 0.43 -21.28
CA PHE A 304 -24.14 -0.87 -20.60
C PHE A 304 -24.81 -0.75 -19.23
N PRO A 305 -26.09 -0.36 -19.18
CA PRO A 305 -26.74 0.04 -17.93
C PRO A 305 -26.91 -1.09 -16.90
N GLN A 306 -26.82 -2.35 -17.34
CA GLN A 306 -26.93 -3.54 -16.51
C GLN A 306 -25.58 -4.07 -16.02
N GLN A 307 -24.45 -3.56 -16.55
CA GLN A 307 -23.13 -4.01 -16.15
C GLN A 307 -22.65 -3.23 -14.92
N LEU A 308 -22.05 -3.95 -13.98
CA LEU A 308 -21.35 -3.34 -12.85
C LEU A 308 -20.03 -2.77 -13.36
N ILE A 309 -19.83 -1.47 -13.20
CA ILE A 309 -18.59 -0.79 -13.55
C ILE A 309 -17.95 -0.30 -12.25
N LEU A 310 -16.70 -0.68 -12.03
CA LEU A 310 -15.94 -0.32 -10.83
C LEU A 310 -14.86 0.73 -11.14
N GLY A 311 -14.43 0.83 -12.40
CA GLY A 311 -13.44 1.79 -12.84
C GLY A 311 -13.44 1.97 -14.36
N ILE A 312 -12.67 2.94 -14.81
CA ILE A 312 -12.26 3.11 -16.20
C ILE A 312 -10.94 3.87 -16.30
N ALA A 313 -10.11 3.50 -17.27
CA ALA A 313 -8.97 4.28 -17.69
C ALA A 313 -8.73 4.17 -19.20
N PHE A 314 -7.96 5.11 -19.74
CA PHE A 314 -7.50 5.02 -21.13
C PHE A 314 -6.34 4.02 -21.25
N ILE A 315 -6.38 3.18 -22.28
CA ILE A 315 -5.35 2.17 -22.52
C ILE A 315 -4.10 2.79 -23.17
N SER A 316 -2.89 2.39 -22.74
CA SER A 316 -1.60 2.79 -23.36
C SER A 316 -1.40 4.31 -23.42
N ASN A 317 -1.85 5.02 -22.39
CA ASN A 317 -1.86 6.49 -22.36
C ASN A 317 -1.12 7.09 -21.17
N ALA A 318 -0.44 6.31 -20.32
CA ALA A 318 0.54 6.87 -19.39
C ALA A 318 1.52 7.80 -20.13
N CYS A 319 2.02 8.82 -19.43
CA CYS A 319 2.84 9.91 -20.00
C CYS A 319 2.19 10.77 -21.10
N THR A 320 0.98 10.45 -21.58
CA THR A 320 0.47 11.02 -22.84
C THR A 320 -0.42 12.25 -22.59
N VAL A 321 -0.20 13.29 -23.39
CA VAL A 321 -0.97 14.55 -23.37
C VAL A 321 -1.30 14.93 -24.81
N ASN A 322 -2.58 15.14 -25.11
CA ASN A 322 -3.01 15.67 -26.39
C ASN A 322 -3.13 17.20 -26.31
N VAL A 323 -2.06 17.90 -26.72
CA VAL A 323 -1.99 19.36 -26.66
C VAL A 323 -3.02 20.01 -27.59
N ASN A 324 -3.26 19.44 -28.77
CA ASN A 324 -4.21 19.97 -29.75
C ASN A 324 -5.65 19.96 -29.20
N GLN A 325 -6.03 18.89 -28.52
CA GLN A 325 -7.34 18.76 -27.88
C GLN A 325 -7.38 19.35 -26.46
N LYS A 326 -6.27 19.92 -25.98
CA LYS A 326 -6.11 20.41 -24.60
C LYS A 326 -6.56 19.37 -23.57
N ASN A 327 -6.11 18.13 -23.76
CA ASN A 327 -6.58 16.97 -23.01
C ASN A 327 -5.41 16.15 -22.44
N VAL A 328 -5.43 15.87 -21.14
CA VAL A 328 -4.51 14.93 -20.48
C VAL A 328 -5.15 13.55 -20.49
N VAL A 329 -4.64 12.62 -21.30
CA VAL A 329 -5.27 11.30 -21.52
C VAL A 329 -4.73 10.19 -20.60
N LYS A 330 -3.71 10.50 -19.79
CA LYS A 330 -3.19 9.64 -18.70
C LYS A 330 -4.12 9.61 -17.47
N THR A 331 -5.41 9.40 -17.68
CA THR A 331 -6.46 9.55 -16.66
C THR A 331 -7.25 8.26 -16.43
N GLY A 332 -7.65 8.05 -15.18
CA GLY A 332 -8.60 7.01 -14.78
C GLY A 332 -9.53 7.46 -13.65
N VAL A 333 -10.63 6.74 -13.46
CA VAL A 333 -11.62 6.93 -12.39
C VAL A 333 -11.94 5.57 -11.80
N ILE A 334 -11.92 5.44 -10.47
CA ILE A 334 -12.23 4.22 -9.74
C ILE A 334 -13.19 4.45 -8.59
N GLY A 335 -14.03 3.45 -8.33
CA GLY A 335 -14.95 3.37 -7.21
C GLY A 335 -14.28 2.82 -5.95
N ASP A 336 -14.54 3.44 -4.80
CA ASP A 336 -14.21 2.91 -3.48
C ASP A 336 -15.12 3.54 -2.42
N ASN A 337 -15.74 2.71 -1.56
CA ASN A 337 -16.59 3.18 -0.46
C ASN A 337 -15.83 3.33 0.87
N ALA A 338 -14.53 3.65 0.83
CA ALA A 338 -13.64 3.72 2.00
C ALA A 338 -13.47 2.37 2.73
N GLY A 339 -13.75 1.26 2.03
CA GLY A 339 -13.67 -0.11 2.53
C GLY A 339 -12.54 -0.93 1.90
N PHE A 340 -11.69 -0.31 1.06
CA PHE A 340 -10.59 -0.93 0.31
C PHE A 340 -11.04 -1.83 -0.85
N GLU A 341 -12.31 -1.77 -1.24
CA GLU A 341 -12.88 -2.58 -2.33
C GLU A 341 -12.57 -2.04 -3.74
N GLY A 342 -11.78 -0.97 -3.83
CA GLY A 342 -11.26 -0.44 -5.08
C GLY A 342 -9.79 -0.79 -5.35
N ILE A 343 -9.10 -1.55 -4.49
CA ILE A 343 -7.65 -1.78 -4.63
C ILE A 343 -7.33 -2.55 -5.90
N ARG A 344 -8.02 -3.68 -6.17
CA ARG A 344 -7.77 -4.47 -7.37
C ARG A 344 -8.22 -3.70 -8.60
N THR A 345 -9.35 -3.00 -8.50
CA THR A 345 -9.84 -2.10 -9.55
C THR A 345 -8.79 -1.04 -9.91
N ALA A 346 -8.17 -0.38 -8.92
CA ALA A 346 -7.11 0.59 -9.18
C ALA A 346 -5.87 -0.02 -9.83
N ALA A 347 -5.50 -1.26 -9.47
CA ALA A 347 -4.43 -1.98 -10.15
C ALA A 347 -4.80 -2.32 -11.60
N HIS A 348 -6.04 -2.73 -11.86
CA HIS A 348 -6.56 -2.99 -13.20
C HIS A 348 -6.50 -1.73 -14.08
N GLU A 349 -7.08 -0.62 -13.61
CA GLU A 349 -7.12 0.63 -14.37
C GLU A 349 -5.73 1.24 -14.59
N LEU A 350 -4.82 1.10 -13.62
CA LEU A 350 -3.42 1.49 -13.82
C LEU A 350 -2.72 0.55 -14.82
N GLY A 351 -3.08 -0.73 -14.86
CA GLY A 351 -2.64 -1.70 -15.87
C GLY A 351 -2.99 -1.24 -17.28
N HIS A 352 -4.23 -0.79 -17.50
CA HIS A 352 -4.64 -0.17 -18.77
C HIS A 352 -3.78 1.03 -19.14
N LEU A 353 -3.56 1.98 -18.22
CA LEU A 353 -2.71 3.15 -18.48
C LEU A 353 -1.29 2.76 -18.91
N LEU A 354 -0.77 1.67 -18.31
CA LEU A 354 0.54 1.08 -18.60
C LEU A 354 0.52 0.10 -19.79
N GLY A 355 -0.61 0.00 -20.49
CA GLY A 355 -0.75 -0.64 -21.80
C GLY A 355 -1.35 -2.03 -21.83
N ALA A 356 -1.70 -2.61 -20.68
CA ALA A 356 -2.36 -3.92 -20.65
C ALA A 356 -3.80 -3.86 -21.17
N GLU A 357 -4.20 -4.85 -21.97
CA GLU A 357 -5.58 -5.06 -22.43
C GLU A 357 -6.26 -6.17 -21.62
N HIS A 358 -7.56 -6.41 -21.86
CA HIS A 358 -8.29 -7.40 -21.07
C HIS A 358 -7.90 -8.83 -21.40
N ASP A 359 -7.72 -9.63 -20.36
CA ASP A 359 -7.70 -11.08 -20.47
C ASP A 359 -9.09 -11.59 -20.90
N GLY A 360 -9.12 -12.43 -21.93
CA GLY A 360 -10.34 -13.02 -22.47
C GLY A 360 -10.86 -12.27 -23.70
N SER A 361 -11.40 -11.06 -23.54
CA SER A 361 -12.02 -10.34 -24.66
C SER A 361 -11.02 -9.86 -25.71
N ASP A 362 -9.88 -9.35 -25.26
CA ASP A 362 -8.82 -8.84 -26.15
C ASP A 362 -7.74 -9.91 -26.35
N HIS A 363 -7.44 -10.68 -25.29
CA HIS A 363 -6.53 -11.83 -25.33
C HIS A 363 -7.23 -13.17 -25.09
N LEU A 364 -7.75 -13.79 -26.15
CA LEU A 364 -8.45 -15.10 -26.07
C LEU A 364 -7.59 -16.23 -25.47
N GLN A 365 -6.26 -16.14 -25.64
CA GLN A 365 -5.27 -17.08 -25.11
C GLN A 365 -4.99 -16.92 -23.60
N CYS A 366 -5.48 -15.83 -22.98
CA CYS A 366 -5.48 -15.62 -21.54
C CYS A 366 -6.94 -15.59 -21.05
N PRO A 367 -7.57 -16.74 -20.75
CA PRO A 367 -8.99 -16.81 -20.44
C PRO A 367 -9.39 -16.02 -19.19
N ALA A 368 -10.42 -15.17 -19.29
CA ALA A 368 -10.95 -14.38 -18.17
C ALA A 368 -11.32 -15.21 -16.92
N LYS A 369 -11.70 -16.48 -17.09
CA LYS A 369 -12.05 -17.39 -15.97
C LYS A 369 -10.90 -17.66 -14.98
N TYR A 370 -9.65 -17.38 -15.38
CA TYR A 370 -8.49 -17.51 -14.49
C TYR A 370 -8.34 -16.32 -13.53
N GLY A 371 -9.10 -15.24 -13.79
CA GLY A 371 -9.38 -14.19 -12.82
C GLY A 371 -8.23 -13.23 -12.52
N GLN A 372 -7.12 -13.27 -13.27
CA GLN A 372 -5.98 -12.36 -13.15
C GLN A 372 -6.40 -10.88 -13.14
N ILE A 373 -5.47 -10.00 -12.77
CA ILE A 373 -5.74 -8.57 -12.58
C ILE A 373 -6.48 -7.98 -13.78
N MET A 374 -6.10 -8.32 -15.03
CA MET A 374 -6.72 -7.79 -16.26
C MET A 374 -7.94 -8.56 -16.76
N SER A 375 -8.46 -9.53 -16.00
CA SER A 375 -9.72 -10.19 -16.36
C SER A 375 -10.91 -9.26 -16.10
N GLY A 376 -11.78 -9.11 -17.10
CA GLY A 376 -13.06 -8.40 -16.95
C GLY A 376 -14.09 -9.11 -16.04
N ALA A 377 -13.74 -10.28 -15.48
CA ALA A 377 -14.60 -11.02 -14.56
C ALA A 377 -14.51 -10.44 -13.14
N SER A 378 -15.66 -10.15 -12.54
CA SER A 378 -15.76 -9.67 -11.15
C SER A 378 -15.55 -10.76 -10.10
N THR A 379 -15.37 -12.02 -10.51
CA THR A 379 -15.19 -13.13 -9.58
C THR A 379 -13.73 -13.24 -9.18
N VAL A 380 -13.44 -12.95 -7.91
CA VAL A 380 -12.11 -13.16 -7.31
C VAL A 380 -11.87 -14.65 -7.11
N VAL A 381 -10.78 -15.14 -7.71
CA VAL A 381 -10.28 -16.51 -7.57
C VAL A 381 -8.82 -16.46 -7.09
N LYS A 382 -8.21 -17.63 -6.86
CA LYS A 382 -6.86 -17.73 -6.29
C LYS A 382 -5.80 -16.88 -7.01
N ASN A 383 -5.89 -16.77 -8.34
CA ASN A 383 -4.90 -16.05 -9.16
C ASN A 383 -5.27 -14.58 -9.39
N SER A 384 -6.26 -14.04 -8.69
CA SER A 384 -6.79 -12.69 -8.97
C SER A 384 -5.87 -11.53 -8.56
N GLY A 385 -4.79 -11.81 -7.83
CA GLY A 385 -3.70 -10.88 -7.57
C GLY A 385 -2.52 -11.02 -8.55
N ASP A 386 -2.59 -11.95 -9.50
CA ASP A 386 -1.51 -12.22 -10.45
C ASP A 386 -1.78 -11.55 -11.80
N TRP A 387 -0.71 -11.30 -12.56
CA TRP A 387 -0.77 -10.84 -13.95
C TRP A 387 -0.69 -12.02 -14.91
N SER A 388 -1.46 -11.99 -16.00
CA SER A 388 -1.38 -13.03 -17.03
C SER A 388 -0.13 -12.83 -17.91
N ASN A 389 0.28 -13.87 -18.63
CA ASN A 389 1.36 -13.73 -19.61
C ASN A 389 1.03 -12.73 -20.73
N CYS A 390 -0.26 -12.54 -21.05
CA CYS A 390 -0.69 -11.53 -22.01
C CYS A 390 -0.49 -10.13 -21.45
N SER A 391 -0.95 -9.87 -20.22
CA SER A 391 -0.73 -8.59 -19.56
C SER A 391 0.77 -8.28 -19.40
N LEU A 392 1.60 -9.27 -19.05
CA LEU A 392 3.05 -9.09 -18.98
C LEU A 392 3.66 -8.68 -20.33
N SER A 393 3.20 -9.28 -21.43
CA SER A 393 3.63 -8.95 -22.79
C SER A 393 3.21 -7.52 -23.17
N ASP A 394 1.98 -7.12 -22.83
CA ASP A 394 1.47 -5.79 -23.11
C ASP A 394 2.23 -4.71 -22.33
N LEU A 395 2.45 -4.94 -21.03
CA LEU A 395 3.24 -4.05 -20.18
C LEU A 395 4.65 -3.85 -20.75
N GLN A 396 5.32 -4.93 -21.15
CA GLN A 396 6.64 -4.86 -21.79
C GLN A 396 6.59 -4.08 -23.11
N SER A 397 5.59 -4.35 -23.95
CA SER A 397 5.41 -3.67 -25.25
C SER A 397 5.17 -2.16 -25.07
N PHE A 398 4.43 -1.77 -24.03
CA PHE A 398 4.24 -0.38 -23.69
C PHE A 398 5.56 0.29 -23.27
N LEU A 399 6.38 -0.38 -22.47
CA LEU A 399 7.70 0.14 -22.07
C LEU A 399 8.65 0.37 -23.26
N GLU A 400 8.52 -0.44 -24.32
CA GLU A 400 9.28 -0.27 -25.56
C GLU A 400 8.80 0.92 -26.41
N SER A 401 7.56 1.39 -26.19
CA SER A 401 6.98 2.51 -26.91
C SER A 401 7.59 3.88 -26.52
N ASN A 402 7.33 4.91 -27.31
CA ASN A 402 7.70 6.29 -26.95
C ASN A 402 6.82 6.89 -25.84
N LYS A 403 5.69 6.25 -25.52
CA LYS A 403 4.70 6.72 -24.55
C LYS A 403 5.05 6.33 -23.11
N SER A 404 6.13 5.58 -22.86
CA SER A 404 6.51 5.10 -21.52
C SER A 404 7.62 5.92 -20.86
N THR A 405 8.28 6.82 -21.59
CA THR A 405 9.57 7.39 -21.18
C THR A 405 9.54 8.21 -19.89
N CYS A 406 8.37 8.73 -19.47
CA CYS A 406 8.23 9.41 -18.18
C CYS A 406 8.41 8.46 -16.99
N LEU A 407 8.11 7.17 -17.15
CA LEU A 407 8.21 6.17 -16.08
C LEU A 407 9.66 5.84 -15.70
N PHE A 408 10.64 6.32 -16.47
CA PHE A 408 12.05 5.96 -16.29
C PHE A 408 12.78 6.89 -15.33
N ASN A 409 12.16 7.99 -14.90
CA ASN A 409 12.77 8.89 -13.95
C ASN A 409 12.50 8.45 -12.51
N ILE A 410 13.56 8.46 -11.70
CA ILE A 410 13.42 8.29 -10.24
C ILE A 410 12.60 9.48 -9.71
N PRO A 411 11.57 9.25 -8.87
CA PRO A 411 10.73 10.30 -8.31
C PRO A 411 11.55 11.39 -7.60
N LYS A 412 11.30 12.65 -7.97
CA LYS A 412 12.05 13.80 -7.45
C LYS A 412 11.40 14.39 -6.20
N GLY A 413 12.23 14.86 -5.26
CA GLY A 413 11.77 15.72 -4.16
C GLY A 413 10.99 15.01 -3.06
N VAL A 414 11.03 13.69 -3.06
CA VAL A 414 10.35 12.92 -2.04
C VAL A 414 11.24 12.87 -0.81
N GLY A 415 10.89 13.64 0.21
CA GLY A 415 11.59 13.62 1.50
C GLY A 415 11.56 12.21 2.12
N ARG A 416 12.02 12.07 3.38
CA ARG A 416 12.10 10.76 4.06
C ARG A 416 10.84 9.90 3.80
N VAL A 417 11.09 8.67 3.35
CA VAL A 417 10.08 7.67 2.95
C VAL A 417 9.06 7.45 4.06
N ILE A 418 7.81 7.30 3.66
CA ILE A 418 6.69 7.03 4.54
C ILE A 418 6.41 5.54 4.56
N THR A 419 6.14 5.01 5.75
CA THR A 419 5.81 3.60 5.96
C THR A 419 4.60 3.15 5.18
N ARG A 420 4.76 1.99 4.57
CA ARG A 420 3.72 1.24 3.87
C ARG A 420 2.86 0.51 4.91
N TYR A 421 1.59 0.87 5.01
CA TYR A 421 0.64 0.14 5.86
C TYR A 421 -0.06 -0.93 5.03
N LEU A 422 -0.17 -2.13 5.59
CA LEU A 422 -1.12 -3.12 5.08
C LEU A 422 -2.55 -2.58 5.31
N PRO A 423 -3.38 -2.45 4.27
CA PRO A 423 -4.76 -1.95 4.39
C PRO A 423 -5.56 -2.57 5.54
N GLY A 424 -5.51 -3.89 5.67
CA GLY A 424 -6.23 -4.67 6.67
C GLY A 424 -5.74 -4.47 8.12
N LYS A 425 -4.56 -3.88 8.31
CA LYS A 425 -4.09 -3.45 9.64
C LYS A 425 -4.60 -2.04 10.00
N ILE A 426 -5.05 -1.25 9.02
CA ILE A 426 -5.72 0.04 9.24
C ILE A 426 -7.22 -0.16 9.46
N GLN A 427 -7.84 -1.07 8.70
CA GLN A 427 -9.24 -1.44 8.87
C GLN A 427 -9.38 -2.96 8.88
N ASP A 428 -9.85 -3.50 10.00
CA ASP A 428 -10.23 -4.92 10.06
C ASP A 428 -11.42 -5.24 9.13
N ALA A 429 -11.73 -6.52 8.95
CA ALA A 429 -12.81 -6.97 8.07
C ALA A 429 -14.16 -6.31 8.42
N ASN A 430 -14.47 -6.14 9.70
CA ASN A 430 -15.72 -5.51 10.11
C ASN A 430 -15.73 -4.02 9.78
N ALA A 431 -14.59 -3.32 9.91
CA ALA A 431 -14.46 -1.93 9.52
C ALA A 431 -14.62 -1.75 8.01
N GLN A 432 -14.07 -2.67 7.20
CA GLN A 432 -14.29 -2.71 5.75
C GLN A 432 -15.79 -2.87 5.45
N CYS A 433 -16.46 -3.90 5.97
CA CYS A 433 -17.90 -4.10 5.73
C CYS A 433 -18.79 -2.96 6.25
N ARG A 434 -18.44 -2.33 7.38
CA ARG A 434 -19.19 -1.18 7.89
C ARG A 434 -19.11 0.03 6.96
N LYS A 435 -18.04 0.14 6.17
CA LYS A 435 -17.89 1.18 5.16
C LYS A 435 -18.66 0.87 3.88
N ILE A 436 -18.69 -0.40 3.49
CA ILE A 436 -19.32 -0.88 2.25
C ILE A 436 -20.85 -0.99 2.40
N THR A 437 -21.33 -1.73 3.40
CA THR A 437 -22.75 -2.06 3.59
C THR A 437 -23.35 -1.53 4.90
N GLY A 438 -22.52 -0.98 5.78
CA GLY A 438 -22.94 -0.61 7.14
C GLY A 438 -23.05 -1.79 8.11
N THR A 439 -22.64 -3.00 7.69
CA THR A 439 -22.77 -4.22 8.50
C THR A 439 -21.41 -4.83 8.85
N ASN A 440 -21.39 -5.88 9.66
CA ASN A 440 -20.15 -6.57 10.03
C ASN A 440 -19.80 -7.65 9.00
N ALA A 441 -18.53 -8.05 8.98
CA ALA A 441 -18.05 -9.12 8.12
C ALA A 441 -18.39 -10.50 8.70
N ILE A 442 -18.60 -11.47 7.82
CA ILE A 442 -18.64 -12.89 8.15
C ILE A 442 -17.21 -13.42 8.06
N ILE A 443 -16.56 -13.60 9.21
CA ILE A 443 -15.16 -14.06 9.27
C ILE A 443 -15.07 -15.53 8.89
N SER A 444 -14.22 -15.84 7.92
CA SER A 444 -13.88 -17.20 7.52
C SER A 444 -12.47 -17.24 6.91
N GLU A 445 -11.87 -18.42 6.77
CA GLU A 445 -10.56 -18.55 6.09
C GLU A 445 -10.64 -18.13 4.60
N LYS A 446 -11.84 -18.10 4.00
CA LYS A 446 -12.07 -17.66 2.62
C LYS A 446 -12.19 -16.14 2.48
N ILE A 447 -12.13 -15.38 3.58
CA ILE A 447 -12.34 -13.94 3.56
C ILE A 447 -11.29 -13.20 2.70
N CYS A 448 -10.09 -13.78 2.56
CA CYS A 448 -9.03 -13.26 1.71
C CYS A 448 -9.31 -13.40 0.21
N GLN A 449 -10.34 -14.16 -0.18
CA GLN A 449 -10.80 -14.27 -1.56
C GLN A 449 -12.19 -13.68 -1.73
N ASN A 450 -13.02 -13.73 -0.69
CA ASN A 450 -14.40 -13.25 -0.72
C ASN A 450 -14.73 -12.55 0.60
N LEU A 451 -14.66 -11.22 0.62
CA LEU A 451 -15.16 -10.45 1.76
C LEU A 451 -16.69 -10.48 1.73
N ILE A 452 -17.29 -11.12 2.73
CA ILE A 452 -18.75 -11.22 2.85
C ILE A 452 -19.20 -10.36 4.03
N CYS A 453 -20.10 -9.42 3.75
CA CYS A 453 -20.75 -8.56 4.74
C CYS A 453 -22.14 -9.10 5.07
N ALA A 454 -22.42 -9.29 6.36
CA ALA A 454 -23.68 -9.83 6.85
C ALA A 454 -24.82 -8.86 6.54
N SER A 455 -25.67 -9.18 5.57
CA SER A 455 -26.84 -8.38 5.19
C SER A 455 -28.04 -9.32 5.01
N LEU A 456 -29.24 -8.81 4.73
CA LEU A 456 -30.45 -9.64 4.57
C LEU A 456 -30.26 -10.80 3.58
N ASN A 457 -29.45 -10.60 2.53
CA ASN A 457 -29.11 -11.62 1.53
C ASN A 457 -27.63 -12.01 1.55
N ASN A 458 -26.86 -11.52 2.53
CA ASN A 458 -25.40 -11.40 2.48
C ASN A 458 -24.90 -10.63 1.25
N TYR A 459 -23.93 -9.75 1.46
CA TYR A 459 -23.30 -9.01 0.37
C TYR A 459 -21.87 -9.49 0.20
N THR A 460 -21.51 -9.96 -0.99
CA THR A 460 -20.13 -10.27 -1.34
C THR A 460 -19.51 -9.04 -1.99
N SER A 461 -18.47 -8.48 -1.38
CA SER A 461 -17.74 -7.36 -1.99
C SER A 461 -17.09 -7.80 -3.30
N PRO A 462 -17.03 -6.93 -4.32
CA PRO A 462 -16.34 -7.21 -5.57
C PRO A 462 -14.85 -7.50 -5.40
N ASP A 463 -14.26 -6.96 -4.33
CA ASP A 463 -12.87 -7.14 -3.97
C ASP A 463 -12.75 -8.01 -2.69
N PRO A 464 -11.62 -8.72 -2.52
CA PRO A 464 -11.37 -9.54 -1.34
C PRO A 464 -11.08 -8.67 -0.11
N ALA A 465 -11.03 -9.29 1.08
CA ALA A 465 -10.57 -8.57 2.25
C ALA A 465 -9.13 -8.10 2.06
N ALA A 466 -8.90 -6.84 2.42
CA ALA A 466 -7.64 -6.20 2.09
C ALA A 466 -6.46 -6.83 2.82
N ASP A 467 -5.28 -6.82 2.19
CA ASP A 467 -4.07 -7.42 2.75
C ASP A 467 -3.76 -6.90 4.17
N GLY A 468 -3.42 -7.81 5.08
CA GLY A 468 -3.26 -7.59 6.53
C GLY A 468 -4.51 -7.86 7.36
N THR A 469 -5.67 -8.15 6.74
CA THR A 469 -6.92 -8.44 7.45
C THR A 469 -6.86 -9.80 8.14
N SER A 470 -7.33 -9.91 9.37
CA SER A 470 -7.41 -11.22 10.05
C SER A 470 -8.43 -12.12 9.37
N CYS A 471 -8.01 -13.36 9.04
CA CYS A 471 -8.86 -14.39 8.47
C CYS A 471 -9.17 -15.54 9.45
N GLY A 472 -8.87 -15.33 10.74
CA GLY A 472 -9.09 -16.29 11.82
C GLY A 472 -7.81 -17.02 12.25
N ASN A 473 -7.85 -17.65 13.43
CA ASN A 473 -6.77 -18.52 13.94
C ASN A 473 -5.35 -17.88 13.97
N GLY A 474 -5.25 -16.56 14.16
CA GLY A 474 -3.98 -15.84 14.16
C GLY A 474 -3.37 -15.61 12.76
N LYS A 475 -4.11 -15.96 11.70
CA LYS A 475 -3.72 -15.78 10.30
C LYS A 475 -4.20 -14.44 9.75
N LEU A 476 -3.56 -13.99 8.67
CA LEU A 476 -3.95 -12.78 7.96
C LEU A 476 -3.99 -13.00 6.44
N CYS A 477 -4.73 -12.13 5.76
CA CYS A 477 -4.82 -12.11 4.31
C CYS A 477 -3.57 -11.48 3.73
N LEU A 478 -2.87 -12.20 2.85
CA LEU A 478 -1.88 -11.63 1.94
C LEU A 478 -2.01 -12.31 0.60
N HIS A 479 -2.01 -11.51 -0.47
CA HIS A 479 -2.06 -12.00 -1.84
C HIS A 479 -3.17 -13.05 -2.05
N LEU A 480 -4.35 -12.73 -1.52
CA LEU A 480 -5.57 -13.56 -1.58
C LEU A 480 -5.51 -14.89 -0.81
N GLN A 481 -4.52 -15.06 0.06
CA GLN A 481 -4.34 -16.27 0.86
C GLN A 481 -4.46 -15.97 2.35
N CYS A 482 -5.16 -16.84 3.07
CA CYS A 482 -5.21 -16.80 4.52
C CYS A 482 -3.99 -17.53 5.08
N ILE A 483 -2.92 -16.78 5.28
CA ILE A 483 -1.63 -17.33 5.69
C ILE A 483 -1.37 -17.01 7.15
N SER A 484 -0.79 -17.95 7.90
CA SER A 484 -0.35 -17.63 9.26
C SER A 484 0.59 -16.46 9.21
N GLU A 485 0.62 -15.61 10.23
CA GLU A 485 1.73 -14.66 10.38
C GLU A 485 3.09 -15.40 10.37
N ASP A 486 3.09 -16.71 10.65
CA ASP A 486 4.23 -17.63 10.57
C ASP A 486 4.56 -18.13 9.13
N ASP A 487 3.64 -18.00 8.16
CA ASP A 487 3.77 -18.49 6.76
C ASP A 487 4.21 -17.38 5.77
N ILE A 488 4.38 -16.14 6.26
CA ILE A 488 4.79 -14.95 5.49
C ILE A 488 6.32 -14.89 5.46
N ASN A 489 6.95 -15.49 4.46
CA ASN A 489 8.40 -15.41 4.21
C ASN A 489 8.80 -14.10 3.54
#